data_AF-A0A3D1HBE6-F1
#
_entry.id   AF-A0A3D1HBE6-F1
#
_cell.length_a   1.000
_cell.length_b   1.000
_cell.length_c   1.000
_cell.angle_alpha   90.00
_cell.angle_beta   90.00
_cell.angle_gamma   90.00
#
_symmetry.space_group_name_H-M   'P 1'
#
loop_
_entity.id
_entity.type
_entity.pdbx_description
1 polymer ?
#
loop_
_entity_poly.entity_id
_entity_poly.type
_entity_poly.pdbx_seq_one_letter_code
_entity_poly.pdbx_strand_id
1 'polypeptide(L)' 'RHEYFRRIVCNMLGELIEEGEYPADIEFVGSVVQDICYNNAVNYFKK' A
#
# COMPACT_ATOMS: atom_id res chain seq x y z
N ARG A 1 0.70 16.28 -2.16
CA ARG A 1 1.07 15.29 -3.21
C ARG A 1 1.16 13.87 -2.64
N HIS A 2 1.87 13.62 -1.53
CA HIS A 2 1.98 12.27 -0.96
C HIS A 2 0.65 11.71 -0.45
N GLU A 3 -0.22 12.54 0.15
CA GLU A 3 -1.56 12.09 0.55
C GLU A 3 -2.40 11.64 -0.65
N TYR A 4 -2.36 12.38 -1.76
CA TYR A 4 -3.07 12.01 -2.99
C TYR A 4 -2.56 10.68 -3.56
N PHE A 5 -1.25 10.46 -3.57
CA PHE A 5 -0.66 9.17 -3.92
C PHE A 5 -1.15 8.03 -3.02
N ARG A 6 -1.17 8.23 -1.69
CA ARG A 6 -1.68 7.22 -0.75
C ARG A 6 -3.15 6.88 -1.03
N ARG A 7 -3.99 7.87 -1.31
CA ARG A 7 -5.40 7.65 -1.65
C ARG A 7 -5.55 6.80 -2.91
N ILE A 8 -4.79 7.10 -3.96
CA ILE A 8 -4.81 6.30 -5.20
C ILE A 8 -4.40 4.85 -4.93
N VAL A 9 -3.29 4.64 -4.21
CA VAL A 9 -2.81 3.28 -3.90
C VAL A 9 -3.82 2.51 -3.06
N CYS A 10 -4.39 3.12 -2.02
CA CYS A 10 -5.40 2.48 -1.19
C CYS A 10 -6.68 2.17 -1.97
N ASN A 11 -7.13 3.06 -2.85
CA ASN A 11 -8.31 2.81 -3.69
C ASN A 11 -8.07 1.65 -4.66
N MET A 12 -6.93 1.64 -5.35
CA MET A 12 -6.56 0.55 -6.26
C MET A 12 -6.51 -0.80 -5.54
N LEU A 13 -5.90 -0.87 -4.35
CA LEU A 13 -5.87 -2.10 -3.56
C LEU A 13 -7.27 -2.51 -3.08
N GLY A 14 -8.12 -1.55 -2.72
CA GLY A 14 -9.51 -1.81 -2.36
C GLY A 14 -10.31 -2.43 -3.50
N GLU A 15 -10.21 -1.87 -4.71
CA GLU A 15 -10.86 -2.40 -5.91
C GLU A 15 -10.42 -3.84 -6.20
N LEU A 16 -9.11 -4.13 -6.12
CA LEU A 16 -8.60 -5.49 -6.32
C LEU A 16 -9.10 -6.49 -5.26
N ILE A 17 -9.31 -6.04 -4.02
CA ILE A 17 -9.89 -6.88 -2.96
C ILE A 17 -11.38 -7.14 -3.24
N GLU A 18 -12.13 -6.12 -3.65
CA GLU A 18 -13.55 -6.25 -4.01
C GLU A 18 -13.76 -7.18 -5.22
N GLU A 19 -12.84 -7.17 -6.18
CA GLU A 19 -12.84 -8.07 -7.34
C GLU A 19 -12.40 -9.51 -7.00
N GLY A 20 -11.83 -9.73 -5.81
CA GLY A 20 -11.31 -11.04 -5.38
C GLY A 20 -9.92 -11.38 -5.93
N GLU A 21 -9.25 -10.42 -6.54
CA GLU A 21 -7.90 -10.54 -7.13
C GLU A 21 -6.78 -10.33 -6.09
N TYR A 22 -7.12 -9.78 -4.91
CA TYR A 22 -6.17 -9.58 -3.82
C TYR A 22 -6.74 -10.04 -2.46
N PRO A 23 -5.91 -10.56 -1.53
CA PRO A 23 -6.39 -11.01 -0.23
C PRO A 23 -7.06 -9.91 0.58
N ALA A 24 -8.26 -10.20 1.11
CA ALA A 24 -9.00 -9.33 2.03
C ALA A 24 -8.46 -9.35 3.48
N ASP A 25 -7.14 -9.46 3.64
CA ASP A 25 -6.45 -9.44 4.93
C ASP A 25 -5.95 -8.02 5.21
N ILE A 26 -6.65 -7.30 6.09
CA ILE A 26 -6.37 -5.89 6.40
C ILE A 26 -4.99 -5.72 7.06
N GLU A 27 -4.53 -6.68 7.87
CA GLU A 27 -3.23 -6.58 8.53
C GLU A 27 -2.10 -6.68 7.49
N PHE A 28 -2.19 -7.67 6.60
CA PHE A 28 -1.26 -7.85 5.50
C PHE A 28 -1.29 -6.67 4.50
N VAL A 29 -2.47 -6.25 4.05
CA VAL A 29 -2.62 -5.10 3.15
C VAL A 29 -2.08 -3.83 3.79
N GLY A 30 -2.33 -3.65 5.10
CA GLY A 30 -1.82 -2.55 5.89
C GLY A 30 -0.29 -2.50 5.90
N SER A 31 0.38 -3.64 6.09
CA SER A 31 1.86 -3.69 6.04
C SER A 31 2.40 -3.35 4.66
N VAL A 32 1.77 -3.87 3.59
CA VAL A 32 2.14 -3.56 2.20
C VAL A 32 2.04 -2.05 1.92
N VAL A 33 0.95 -1.41 2.34
CA VAL A 33 0.78 0.04 2.18
C VAL A 33 1.85 0.82 2.95
N GLN A 34 2.17 0.42 4.18
CA GLN A 34 3.23 1.05 4.99
C GLN A 34 4.60 0.93 4.31
N ASP A 35 4.88 -0.24 3.73
CA ASP A 35 6.12 -0.50 3.02
C ASP A 35 6.25 0.38 1.78
N ILE A 36 5.20 0.45 0.94
CA ILE A 36 5.16 1.32 -0.24
C ILE A 36 5.32 2.80 0.14
N CYS A 37 4.63 3.24 1.20
CA CYS A 37 4.55 4.66 1.54
C CYS A 37 5.77 5.18 2.31
N TYR A 38 6.56 4.31 2.96
CA TYR A 38 7.66 4.74 3.81
C TYR A 38 8.80 3.71 3.91
N ASN A 39 8.53 2.50 4.42
CA ASN A 39 9.60 1.61 4.86
C ASN A 39 10.56 1.24 3.72
N ASN A 40 10.03 0.99 2.51
CA ASN A 40 10.84 0.66 1.35
C ASN A 40 11.78 1.81 0.97
N ALA A 41 11.27 3.04 0.91
CA ALA A 41 12.10 4.20 0.58
C ALA A 41 13.19 4.41 1.63
N VAL A 42 12.83 4.35 2.91
CA VAL A 42 13.80 4.47 4.01
C VAL A 42 14.87 3.39 3.92
N ASN A 43 14.49 2.13 3.73
CA ASN A 43 15.43 1.02 3.63
C ASN A 43 16.30 1.11 2.36
N TYR A 44 15.75 1.61 1.25
CA TYR A 44 16.47 1.77 -0.01
C TYR A 44 17.50 2.90 0.04
N PHE A 45 17.20 4.00 0.75
CA PHE A 45 18.08 5.17 0.85
C PHE A 45 18.97 5.18 2.10
N LYS A 46 18.77 4.25 3.04
CA LYS A 46 19.73 3.96 4.13
C LYS A 46 20.99 3.32 3.54
N LYS A 47 21.88 4.15 3.01
CA LYS A 47 23.30 3.84 2.85
C LYS A 47 24.07 4.19 4.11
#